data_AF-A0A846NGD6-F1
#
_entry.id   AF-A0A846NGD6-F1
#
_cell.length_a   1.000
_cell.length_b   1.000
_cell.length_c   1.000
_cell.angle_alpha   90.00
_cell.angle_beta   90.00
_cell.angle_gamma   90.00
#
_symmetry.space_group_name_H-M   'P 1'
#
loop_
_entity.id
_entity.type
_entity.pdbx_description
1 polymer ?
#
loop_
_entity_poly.entity_id
_entity_poly.type
_entity_poly.pdbx_seq_one_letter_code
_entity_poly.pdbx_strand_id
1 'polypeptide(L)' 'RSAHRSVNTGNSKLVFLAIYPSEAGHDYEAVRTKGFAKLVVQNDGKPTIVDNP' A
#
# COMPACT_ATOMS: atom_id res chain seq x y z
N ARG A 1 0.03 -3.86 -15.70
CA ARG A 1 0.31 -2.65 -14.89
C ARG A 1 0.25 -3.06 -13.43
N SER A 2 1.15 -2.57 -12.60
CA SER A 2 1.20 -2.94 -11.17
C SER A 2 0.95 -1.69 -10.32
N ALA A 3 0.04 -1.80 -9.36
CA ALA A 3 -0.17 -0.76 -8.34
C ALA A 3 0.79 -0.97 -7.17
N HIS A 4 1.11 0.08 -6.44
CA HIS A 4 1.95 0.02 -5.25
C HIS A 4 1.35 0.82 -4.10
N ARG A 5 1.57 0.36 -2.86
CA ARG A 5 1.16 1.00 -1.61
C ARG A 5 2.21 0.72 -0.55
N SER A 6 2.67 1.75 0.14
CA SER A 6 3.51 1.61 1.33
C SER A 6 2.63 1.52 2.57
N VAL A 7 2.96 0.62 3.49
CA VAL A 7 2.27 0.47 4.79
C VAL A 7 3.31 0.51 5.89
N ASN A 8 3.11 1.39 6.88
CA ASN A 8 3.92 1.40 8.09
C ASN A 8 3.36 0.38 9.08
N THR A 9 4.15 -0.63 9.43
CA THR A 9 3.77 -1.70 10.36
C THR A 9 4.46 -1.58 11.74
N GLY A 10 5.23 -0.51 11.93
CA GLY A 10 5.95 -0.24 13.18
C GLY A 10 5.43 0.99 13.92
N ASN A 11 6.06 1.28 15.07
CA ASN A 11 5.66 2.37 15.97
C ASN A 11 6.46 3.67 15.74
N SER A 12 7.29 3.72 14.71
CA SER A 12 8.11 4.89 14.35
C SER A 12 7.78 5.36 12.93
N LYS A 13 8.21 6.57 12.57
CA LYS A 13 7.94 7.13 11.24
C LYS A 13 8.61 6.26 10.15
N LEU A 14 7.80 5.78 9.20
CA LEU A 14 8.32 5.23 7.95
C LEU A 14 8.71 6.38 7.02
N VAL A 15 10.01 6.49 6.70
CA VAL A 15 10.56 7.52 5.81
C VAL A 15 11.26 6.82 4.65
N PHE A 16 10.93 7.19 3.42
CA PHE A 16 11.54 6.65 2.21
C PHE A 16 11.56 7.68 1.08
N LEU A 17 12.44 7.46 0.11
CA LEU A 17 12.53 8.21 -1.14
C LEU A 17 12.00 7.36 -2.29
N ALA A 18 11.10 7.92 -3.10
CA ALA A 18 10.66 7.31 -4.35
C ALA A 18 11.08 8.19 -5.52
N ILE A 19 11.68 7.59 -6.55
CA ILE A 19 12.07 8.26 -7.80
C ILE A 19 11.36 7.52 -8.94
N TYR A 20 10.66 8.26 -9.78
CA TYR A 20 9.90 7.72 -10.91
C TYR A 20 9.90 8.71 -12.09
N PRO A 21 9.65 8.25 -13.33
CA PRO A 21 9.63 9.12 -14.51
C PRO A 21 8.63 10.27 -14.39
N SER A 22 8.95 11.47 -14.91
CA SER A 22 8.05 12.64 -14.90
C SER A 22 6.70 12.35 -15.56
N GLU A 23 6.73 11.56 -16.64
CA GLU A 23 5.57 11.23 -17.46
C GLU A 23 4.82 9.97 -16.97
N ALA A 24 5.16 9.41 -15.81
CA ALA A 24 4.56 8.15 -15.33
C ALA A 24 3.03 8.25 -15.16
N GLY A 25 2.53 9.44 -14.82
CA GLY A 25 1.13 9.68 -14.49
C GLY A 25 0.68 8.94 -13.23
N HIS A 26 -0.60 9.12 -12.86
CA HIS A 26 -1.19 8.47 -11.69
C HIS A 26 -2.65 8.11 -11.95
N ASP A 27 -3.02 6.85 -11.69
CA ASP A 27 -4.40 6.36 -11.76
C ASP A 27 -4.90 6.01 -10.34
N TYR A 28 -5.39 7.02 -9.63
CA TYR A 28 -5.93 6.85 -8.29
C TYR A 28 -7.36 6.29 -8.28
N GLU A 29 -8.13 6.48 -9.36
CA GLU A 29 -9.53 6.03 -9.43
C GLU A 29 -9.65 4.51 -9.44
N ALA A 30 -8.73 3.80 -10.09
CA ALA A 30 -8.69 2.35 -10.06
C ALA A 30 -8.58 1.80 -8.62
N VAL A 31 -7.73 2.40 -7.78
CA VAL A 31 -7.56 2.01 -6.37
C VAL A 31 -8.74 2.49 -5.52
N ARG A 32 -9.27 3.68 -5.78
CA ARG A 32 -10.43 4.21 -5.05
C ARG A 32 -11.66 3.33 -5.20
N THR A 33 -11.89 2.81 -6.40
CA THR A 33 -13.09 2.02 -6.72
C THR A 33 -12.95 0.53 -6.40
N LYS A 34 -11.74 -0.04 -6.52
CA LYS A 34 -11.52 -1.50 -6.37
C LYS A 34 -10.70 -1.89 -5.14
N GLY A 35 -9.97 -0.96 -4.53
CA GLY A 35 -9.02 -1.26 -3.47
C GLY A 35 -7.84 -2.14 -3.94
N PHE A 36 -7.18 -2.76 -2.97
CA PHE A 36 -6.19 -3.83 -3.20
C PHE A 36 -6.83 -5.16 -2.79
N ALA A 37 -6.41 -6.26 -3.42
CA ALA A 37 -6.92 -7.60 -3.10
C ALA A 37 -6.52 -8.10 -1.70
N LYS A 38 -5.54 -7.46 -1.07
CA LYS A 38 -5.03 -7.82 0.25
C LYS A 38 -5.05 -6.62 1.20
N LEU A 39 -5.21 -6.90 2.49
CA LEU A 39 -5.06 -5.96 3.58
C LEU A 39 -3.81 -6.29 4.40
N VAL A 40 -3.21 -5.27 5.00
CA VAL A 40 -2.19 -5.41 6.05
C VAL A 40 -2.86 -5.03 7.37
N VAL A 41 -2.96 -5.99 8.29
CA VAL A 41 -3.61 -5.84 9.59
C VAL A 41 -2.64 -6.20 10.71
N GLN A 42 -2.95 -5.80 11.93
CA GLN A 42 -2.24 -6.29 13.12
C GLN A 42 -3.03 -7.41 13.76
N ASN A 43 -2.46 -8.61 13.81
CA ASN A 43 -3.05 -9.79 14.45
C ASN A 43 -2.07 -10.35 15.48
N ASP A 44 -2.52 -10.53 16.73
CA ASP A 44 -1.70 -11.02 17.84
C ASP A 44 -0.35 -10.28 17.99
N GLY A 45 -0.39 -8.96 17.85
CA GLY A 45 0.79 -8.09 17.96
C GLY A 45 1.74 -8.16 16.75
N LYS A 46 1.41 -8.94 15.71
CA LYS A 46 2.23 -9.09 14.50
C LYS A 46 1.53 -8.50 13.27
N PRO A 47 2.26 -7.85 12.35
CA PRO A 47 1.72 -7.50 11.04
C PRO A 47 1.41 -8.76 10.22
N THR A 48 0.19 -8.85 9.69
CA THR A 48 -0.30 -10.00 8.92
C THR A 48 -0.99 -9.52 7.65
N ILE A 49 -0.79 -10.25 6.55
CA ILE A 49 -1.48 -10.01 5.29
C ILE A 49 -2.68 -10.95 5.19
N VAL A 50 -3.84 -10.38 4.91
CA VAL A 50 -5.10 -11.14 4.75
C VAL A 50 -5.79 -10.75 3.44
N ASP A 51 -6.72 -11.59 2.96
CA ASP A 51 -7.61 -11.23 1.85
C ASP A 51 -8.49 -10.03 2.21
N ASN A 52 -8.71 -9.14 1.25
CA ASN A 52 -9.67 -8.05 1.37
C ASN A 52 -11.07 -8.60 1.04
N PRO A 53 -12.02 -8.61 2.01
CA PRO A 53 -13.35 -9.20 1.84
C PRO A 53 -14.24 -8.48 0.83
#